data_AF-E4MTG6-F1
#
_entry.id   AF-E4MTG6-F1
#
_cell.length_a   1.000
_cell.length_b   1.000
_cell.length_c   1.000
_cell.angle_alpha   90.00
_cell.angle_beta   90.00
_cell.angle_gamma   90.00
#
_symmetry.space_group_name_H-M   'P 1'
#
loop_
_entity.id
_entity.type
_entity.pdbx_description
1 polymer ?
#
loop_
_entity_poly.entity_id
_entity_poly.type
_entity_poly.pdbx_seq_one_letter_code
_entity_poly.pdbx_strand_id
1 'polypeptide(L)'
;HEDVAWCADIIPYVSSYSLYKKPFYYYRKEREGSLTVQIRPKNIIDLIDILSEKETLLSKFDGGLSYLSYNYYIYLNNVNLLEEDLKQKYLRKLINLNYLLDYYPRNILSLKGKIRLALYKLLGIKYAGLIEYNIRKFLKK
;
A
#
# COMPACT_ATOMS: atom_id res chain seq x y z
N HIS A 1 4.25 -10.96 0.46
CA HIS A 1 4.91 -9.65 0.39
C HIS A 1 6.13 -9.66 1.30
N GLU A 2 7.11 -10.49 0.96
CA GLU A 2 8.27 -10.74 1.83
C GLU A 2 9.09 -9.46 2.06
N ASP A 3 9.45 -8.77 0.98
CA ASP A 3 10.24 -7.53 1.06
C ASP A 3 9.59 -6.46 1.96
N VAL A 4 8.26 -6.39 1.97
CA VAL A 4 7.54 -5.39 2.80
C VAL A 4 7.65 -5.74 4.28
N ALA A 5 7.43 -7.01 4.62
CA ALA A 5 7.58 -7.49 5.99
C ALA A 5 9.03 -7.35 6.47
N TRP A 6 9.98 -7.79 5.65
CA TRP A 6 11.40 -7.74 5.98
C TRP A 6 11.90 -6.31 6.16
N CYS A 7 11.53 -5.39 5.26
CA CYS A 7 11.84 -3.96 5.42
C CYS A 7 11.25 -3.39 6.71
N ALA A 8 10.00 -3.73 7.04
CA ALA A 8 9.37 -3.29 8.28
C ALA A 8 10.14 -3.79 9.52
N ASP A 9 10.64 -5.03 9.48
CA ASP A 9 11.37 -5.63 10.60
C ASP A 9 12.78 -5.04 10.77
N ILE A 10 13.43 -4.57 9.70
CA ILE A 10 14.77 -3.97 9.81
C ILE A 10 14.77 -2.49 10.23
N ILE A 11 13.69 -1.73 9.97
CA ILE A 11 13.61 -0.28 10.27
C ILE A 11 14.07 0.05 11.70
N PRO A 12 13.63 -0.67 12.76
CA PRO A 12 14.07 -0.41 14.14
C PRO A 12 15.59 -0.48 14.38
N TYR A 13 16.31 -1.20 13.51
CA TYR A 13 17.74 -1.46 13.64
C TYR A 13 18.59 -0.56 12.74
N VAL A 14 17.96 0.29 11.92
CA VAL A 14 18.66 1.23 11.03
C VAL A 14 18.99 2.50 11.81
N SER A 15 20.27 2.69 12.13
CA SER A 15 20.76 3.91 12.78
C SER A 15 21.02 5.06 11.80
N SER A 16 21.29 4.75 10.53
CA SER A 16 21.53 5.74 9.47
C SER A 16 21.27 5.13 8.10
N TYR A 17 20.96 5.99 7.13
CA TYR A 17 20.83 5.62 5.72
C TYR A 17 21.37 6.73 4.83
N SER A 18 21.66 6.42 3.57
CA SER A 18 22.09 7.39 2.57
C SER A 18 21.41 7.12 1.24
N LEU A 19 20.99 8.19 0.57
CA LEU A 19 20.34 8.10 -0.74
C LEU A 19 21.34 8.48 -1.83
N TYR A 20 21.64 7.53 -2.71
CA TYR A 20 22.45 7.79 -3.88
C TYR A 20 21.59 8.37 -5.00
N LYS A 21 21.90 9.60 -5.42
CA LYS A 21 21.03 10.38 -6.33
C LYS A 21 21.08 9.95 -7.79
N LYS A 22 22.14 9.25 -8.22
CA LYS A 22 22.29 8.85 -9.63
C LYS A 22 21.68 7.47 -9.83
N PRO A 23 20.77 7.27 -10.80
CA PRO A 23 20.24 5.94 -11.08
C PRO A 23 21.36 5.04 -11.61
N PHE A 24 21.54 3.88 -10.97
CA PHE A 24 22.51 2.86 -11.40
C PHE A 24 21.88 1.46 -11.48
N TYR A 25 20.61 1.31 -11.06
CA TYR A 25 19.87 0.06 -11.05
C TYR A 25 18.66 0.15 -11.98
N TYR A 26 18.53 -0.83 -12.89
CA TYR A 26 17.38 -0.96 -13.77
C TYR A 26 16.47 -2.08 -13.27
N TYR A 27 15.26 -1.71 -12.83
CA TYR A 27 14.26 -2.67 -12.42
C TYR A 27 13.66 -3.37 -13.66
N ARG A 28 13.73 -4.70 -13.68
CA ARG A 28 13.15 -5.53 -14.74
C ARG A 28 11.64 -5.66 -14.52
N LYS A 29 10.84 -5.22 -15.49
CA LYS A 29 9.37 -5.31 -15.44
C LYS A 29 8.86 -6.40 -16.38
N GLU A 30 7.69 -6.96 -16.04
CA GLU A 30 6.85 -7.77 -16.96
C GLU A 30 7.55 -8.95 -17.64
N ARG A 31 8.49 -9.60 -16.94
CA ARG A 31 9.12 -10.82 -17.44
C ARG A 31 8.08 -11.95 -17.52
N GLU A 32 8.01 -12.62 -18.66
CA GLU A 32 7.20 -13.82 -18.84
C GLU A 32 7.58 -14.87 -17.78
N GLY A 33 6.59 -15.40 -17.06
CA GLY A 33 6.78 -16.27 -15.90
C GLY A 33 7.04 -15.57 -14.56
N SER A 34 7.09 -14.23 -14.52
CA SER A 34 7.18 -13.50 -13.24
C SER A 34 5.87 -13.63 -12.45
N LEU A 35 5.98 -13.93 -11.15
CA LEU A 35 4.86 -13.95 -10.22
C LEU A 35 4.20 -12.57 -10.05
N THR A 36 4.86 -11.50 -10.49
CA THR A 36 4.43 -10.09 -10.30
C THR A 36 3.59 -9.52 -11.44
N VAL A 37 3.26 -10.31 -12.48
CA VAL A 37 2.49 -9.82 -13.64
C VAL A 37 1.04 -9.48 -13.25
N GLN A 38 0.48 -10.16 -12.25
CA GLN A 38 -0.88 -9.92 -11.77
C GLN A 38 -0.94 -9.99 -10.24
N ILE A 39 -1.71 -9.09 -9.63
CA ILE A 39 -1.99 -9.10 -8.19
C ILE A 39 -2.93 -10.27 -7.90
N ARG A 40 -2.51 -11.19 -7.04
CA ARG A 40 -3.33 -12.34 -6.60
C ARG A 40 -4.01 -12.05 -5.26
N PRO A 41 -5.12 -12.74 -4.92
CA PRO A 41 -5.78 -12.61 -3.61
C PRO A 41 -4.83 -12.75 -2.42
N LYS A 42 -3.92 -13.72 -2.46
CA LYS A 42 -2.91 -13.93 -1.42
C LYS A 42 -2.01 -12.70 -1.21
N ASN A 43 -1.65 -11.99 -2.27
CA ASN A 43 -0.84 -10.77 -2.17
C ASN A 43 -1.57 -9.71 -1.33
N ILE A 44 -2.85 -9.49 -1.62
CA ILE A 44 -3.68 -8.51 -0.91
C ILE A 44 -3.79 -8.87 0.58
N ILE A 45 -4.05 -10.15 0.87
CA ILE A 45 -4.17 -10.69 2.23
C ILE A 45 -2.86 -10.49 2.99
N ASP A 46 -1.75 -11.01 2.47
CA ASP A 46 -0.44 -10.96 3.10
C ASP A 46 -0.06 -9.50 3.42
N LEU A 47 -0.29 -8.58 2.49
CA LEU A 47 0.06 -7.19 2.69
C LEU A 47 -0.75 -6.56 3.83
N ILE A 48 -2.07 -6.72 3.83
CA ILE A 48 -2.93 -6.11 4.87
C ILE A 48 -2.62 -6.70 6.25
N ASP A 49 -2.28 -7.99 6.30
CA ASP A 49 -1.84 -8.66 7.53
C ASP A 49 -0.50 -8.07 8.02
N ILE A 50 0.49 -7.88 7.12
CA ILE A 50 1.75 -7.21 7.46
C ILE A 50 1.50 -5.79 7.99
N LEU A 51 0.67 -4.98 7.32
CA LEU A 51 0.38 -3.62 7.77
C LEU A 51 -0.24 -3.61 9.17
N SER A 52 -1.17 -4.53 9.44
CA SER A 52 -1.86 -4.65 10.73
C SER A 52 -0.91 -5.16 11.83
N GLU A 53 0.00 -6.07 11.51
CA GLU A 53 0.96 -6.63 12.47
C GLU A 53 2.04 -5.61 12.84
N LYS A 54 2.57 -4.87 11.85
CA LYS A 54 3.74 -4.02 12.04
C LYS A 54 3.39 -2.59 12.50
N GLU A 55 2.13 -2.17 12.44
CA GLU A 55 1.74 -0.78 12.76
C GLU A 55 2.14 -0.33 14.17
N THR A 56 1.89 -1.16 15.18
CA THR A 56 2.19 -0.80 16.57
C THR A 56 3.70 -0.64 16.77
N LEU A 57 4.52 -1.50 16.15
CA LEU A 57 5.98 -1.40 16.23
C LEU A 57 6.48 -0.16 15.50
N LEU A 58 6.09 0.02 14.24
CA LEU A 58 6.60 1.09 13.38
C LEU A 58 6.08 2.48 13.76
N SER A 59 4.99 2.58 14.53
CA SER A 59 4.54 3.84 15.13
C SER A 59 5.58 4.53 16.02
N LYS A 60 6.57 3.78 16.52
CA LYS A 60 7.60 4.25 17.45
C LYS A 60 8.86 4.79 16.77
N PHE A 61 8.97 4.64 15.45
CA PHE A 61 10.18 4.97 14.70
C PHE A 61 9.89 6.04 13.65
N ASP A 62 10.81 6.99 13.50
CA ASP A 62 10.68 8.03 12.49
C ASP A 62 10.60 7.43 11.09
N GLY A 63 9.67 7.93 10.29
CA GLY A 63 9.37 7.38 8.96
C GLY A 63 8.66 6.01 8.94
N GLY A 64 8.49 5.32 10.06
CA GLY A 64 7.87 3.99 10.12
C GLY A 64 6.41 3.97 9.64
N LEU A 65 5.58 4.91 10.12
CA LEU A 65 4.21 5.06 9.63
C LEU A 65 4.15 5.57 8.19
N SER A 66 5.13 6.37 7.75
CA SER A 66 5.22 6.81 6.35
C SER A 66 5.50 5.64 5.41
N TYR A 67 6.35 4.70 5.83
CA TYR A 67 6.64 3.45 5.12
C TYR A 67 5.39 2.56 4.99
N LEU A 68 4.67 2.36 6.10
CA LEU A 68 3.41 1.62 6.08
C LEU A 68 2.35 2.31 5.24
N SER A 69 2.21 3.64 5.37
CA SER A 69 1.28 4.45 4.60
C SER A 69 1.51 4.34 3.10
N TYR A 70 2.77 4.34 2.67
CA TYR A 70 3.12 4.16 1.27
C TYR A 70 2.58 2.85 0.71
N ASN A 71 2.82 1.74 1.42
CA ASN A 71 2.35 0.41 1.04
C ASN A 71 0.82 0.30 1.14
N TYR A 72 0.23 0.82 2.21
CA TYR A 72 -1.22 0.88 2.43
C TYR A 72 -1.94 1.55 1.27
N TYR A 73 -1.48 2.75 0.88
CA TYR A 73 -2.13 3.56 -0.15
C TYR A 73 -2.13 2.91 -1.53
N ILE A 74 -1.07 2.18 -1.90
CA ILE A 74 -0.96 1.54 -3.22
C ILE A 74 -2.06 0.49 -3.41
N TYR A 75 -2.45 -0.22 -2.35
CA TYR A 75 -3.30 -1.41 -2.44
C TYR A 75 -4.76 -1.19 -2.00
N LEU A 76 -5.16 0.05 -1.71
CA LEU A 76 -6.48 0.37 -1.16
C LEU A 76 -7.66 -0.18 -1.98
N ASN A 77 -7.62 -0.07 -3.30
CA ASN A 77 -8.72 -0.54 -4.15
C ASN A 77 -8.66 -2.06 -4.42
N ASN A 78 -7.50 -2.69 -4.19
CA ASN A 78 -7.28 -4.09 -4.52
C ASN A 78 -8.09 -5.06 -3.64
N VAL A 79 -8.53 -4.64 -2.45
CA VAL A 79 -9.44 -5.44 -1.61
C VAL A 79 -10.72 -5.86 -2.35
N ASN A 80 -11.14 -5.10 -3.36
CA ASN A 80 -12.31 -5.43 -4.20
C ASN A 80 -12.07 -6.57 -5.20
N LEU A 81 -10.85 -7.12 -5.28
CA LEU A 81 -10.53 -8.32 -6.05
C LEU A 81 -10.76 -9.61 -5.25
N LEU A 82 -10.96 -9.52 -3.93
CA LEU A 82 -11.21 -10.68 -3.07
C LEU A 82 -12.66 -11.17 -3.18
N GLU A 83 -12.88 -12.44 -2.87
CA GLU A 83 -14.21 -13.01 -2.64
C GLU A 83 -14.91 -12.31 -1.47
N GLU A 84 -16.24 -12.32 -1.44
CA GLU A 84 -17.04 -11.40 -0.62
C GLU A 84 -16.79 -11.57 0.90
N ASP A 85 -16.58 -12.80 1.38
CA ASP A 85 -16.26 -13.11 2.78
C ASP A 85 -14.89 -12.51 3.19
N LEU A 86 -13.86 -12.77 2.39
CA LEU A 86 -12.51 -12.26 2.61
C LEU A 86 -12.47 -10.74 2.43
N LYS A 87 -13.13 -10.21 1.41
CA LYS A 87 -13.25 -8.78 1.15
C LYS A 87 -13.82 -8.04 2.35
N GLN A 88 -14.90 -8.53 2.95
CA GLN A 88 -15.47 -7.87 4.14
C GLN A 88 -14.50 -7.88 5.32
N LYS A 89 -13.83 -9.01 5.58
CA LYS A 89 -12.82 -9.13 6.64
C LYS A 89 -11.66 -8.15 6.44
N TYR A 90 -11.07 -8.14 5.25
CA TYR A 90 -9.88 -7.32 4.96
C TYR A 90 -10.22 -5.84 4.75
N LEU A 91 -11.43 -5.51 4.28
CA LEU A 91 -11.91 -4.13 4.24
C LEU A 91 -12.02 -3.53 5.65
N ARG A 92 -12.50 -4.29 6.64
CA ARG A 92 -12.53 -3.82 8.03
C ARG A 92 -11.14 -3.50 8.56
N LYS A 93 -10.15 -4.36 8.28
CA LYS A 93 -8.74 -4.09 8.63
C LYS A 93 -8.23 -2.79 7.99
N LEU A 94 -8.48 -2.59 6.70
CA LEU A 94 -8.08 -1.36 6.01
C LEU A 94 -8.77 -0.10 6.57
N ILE A 95 -10.03 -0.21 6.99
CA ILE A 95 -10.76 0.89 7.63
C ILE A 95 -10.13 1.23 8.99
N ASN A 96 -9.77 0.23 9.80
CA ASN A 96 -9.10 0.45 11.08
C ASN A 96 -7.74 1.14 10.91
N LEU A 97 -7.07 0.89 9.78
CA LEU A 97 -5.79 1.51 9.41
C LEU A 97 -5.95 2.85 8.67
N ASN A 98 -7.14 3.45 8.60
CA ASN A 98 -7.39 4.66 7.81
C ASN A 98 -6.51 5.86 8.20
N TYR A 99 -6.07 5.93 9.46
CA TYR A 99 -5.18 6.98 9.96
C TYR A 99 -3.83 7.00 9.22
N LEU A 100 -3.41 5.87 8.61
CA LEU A 100 -2.21 5.83 7.79
C LEU A 100 -2.28 6.79 6.60
N LEU A 101 -3.46 7.21 6.13
CA LEU A 101 -3.60 8.23 5.08
C LEU A 101 -2.98 9.59 5.48
N ASP A 102 -2.83 9.87 6.77
CA ASP A 102 -2.22 11.11 7.26
C ASP A 102 -0.70 11.11 7.14
N TYR A 103 -0.09 9.92 7.12
CA TYR A 103 1.35 9.72 7.03
C TYR A 103 1.86 9.54 5.58
N TYR A 104 0.97 9.62 4.59
CA TYR A 104 1.41 9.43 3.21
C TYR A 104 2.33 10.58 2.77
N PRO A 105 3.55 10.30 2.26
CA PRO A 105 4.51 11.34 1.88
C PRO A 105 3.97 12.19 0.72
N ARG A 106 3.53 13.42 1.02
CA ARG A 106 2.85 14.30 0.04
C ARG A 106 3.80 14.91 -0.99
N ASN A 107 5.09 15.01 -0.66
CA ASN A 107 6.13 15.54 -1.52
C ASN A 107 6.37 14.67 -2.77
N ILE A 108 6.08 13.36 -2.69
CA ILE A 108 6.23 12.44 -3.83
C ILE A 108 4.93 12.26 -4.64
N LEU A 109 3.81 12.86 -4.21
CA LEU A 109 2.54 12.72 -4.91
C LEU A 109 2.46 13.65 -6.12
N SER A 110 2.14 13.06 -7.28
CA SER A 110 1.62 13.80 -8.43
C SER A 110 0.27 14.45 -8.10
N LEU A 111 -0.18 15.41 -8.92
CA LEU A 111 -1.50 16.04 -8.76
C LEU A 111 -2.63 14.99 -8.71
N LYS A 112 -2.60 14.00 -9.61
CA LYS A 112 -3.55 12.86 -9.60
C LYS A 112 -3.49 12.09 -8.29
N GLY A 113 -2.29 11.87 -7.78
CA GLY A 113 -2.07 11.22 -6.49
C GLY A 113 -2.64 12.02 -5.31
N LYS A 114 -2.52 13.36 -5.33
CA LYS A 114 -3.10 14.23 -4.30
C LYS A 114 -4.64 14.19 -4.32
N ILE A 115 -5.23 14.21 -5.52
CA ILE A 115 -6.70 14.09 -5.70
C ILE A 115 -7.17 12.72 -5.19
N ARG A 116 -6.50 11.63 -5.55
CA ARG A 116 -6.82 10.29 -5.06
C ARG A 116 -6.75 10.24 -3.52
N LEU A 117 -5.72 10.78 -2.90
CA LEU A 117 -5.61 10.84 -1.44
C LEU A 117 -6.77 11.61 -0.81
N ALA A 118 -7.14 12.76 -1.39
CA ALA A 118 -8.28 13.54 -0.93
C ALA A 118 -9.61 12.76 -1.05
N LEU A 119 -9.81 12.02 -2.15
CA LEU A 119 -10.99 11.17 -2.34
C LEU A 119 -11.10 10.10 -1.25
N TYR A 120 -10.00 9.43 -0.90
CA TYR A 120 -9.99 8.43 0.17
C TYR A 120 -10.26 9.03 1.56
N LYS A 121 -9.77 10.24 1.82
CA LYS A 121 -10.05 10.95 3.08
C LYS A 121 -11.50 11.43 3.18
N LEU A 122 -12.09 11.85 2.06
CA LEU A 122 -13.45 12.42 2.04
C LEU A 122 -14.55 11.35 1.99
N LEU A 123 -14.40 10.35 1.13
CA LEU A 123 -15.41 9.29 0.93
C LEU A 123 -15.16 8.06 1.81
N GLY A 124 -14.00 7.97 2.44
CA GLY A 124 -13.57 6.80 3.20
C GLY A 124 -13.14 5.62 2.32
N ILE A 125 -12.49 4.64 2.96
CA ILE A 125 -11.82 3.52 2.28
C ILE A 125 -12.78 2.69 1.43
N LYS A 126 -13.96 2.38 1.96
CA LYS A 126 -14.96 1.53 1.27
C LYS A 126 -15.43 2.14 -0.04
N TYR A 127 -15.94 3.38 0.00
CA TYR A 127 -16.56 4.00 -1.16
C TYR A 127 -15.52 4.46 -2.18
N ALA A 128 -14.43 5.12 -1.74
CA ALA A 128 -13.35 5.53 -2.63
C ALA A 128 -12.69 4.31 -3.31
N GLY A 129 -12.44 3.23 -2.56
CA GLY A 129 -11.86 2.00 -3.09
C GLY A 129 -12.73 1.33 -4.14
N LEU A 130 -14.05 1.28 -3.92
CA LEU A 130 -14.99 0.71 -4.88
C LEU A 130 -15.09 1.56 -6.16
N ILE A 131 -15.15 2.89 -6.03
CA ILE A 131 -15.15 3.82 -7.18
C ILE A 131 -13.87 3.64 -7.99
N GLU A 132 -12.70 3.67 -7.35
CA GLU A 132 -11.42 3.49 -8.03
C GLU A 132 -11.34 2.14 -8.74
N TYR A 133 -11.77 1.06 -8.08
CA TYR A 133 -11.79 -0.28 -8.67
C TYR A 133 -12.64 -0.33 -9.94
N ASN A 134 -13.85 0.21 -9.91
CA ASN A 134 -14.74 0.21 -11.07
C ASN A 134 -14.22 1.07 -12.23
N ILE A 135 -13.61 2.23 -11.93
CA ILE A 135 -12.96 3.08 -12.94
C ILE A 135 -11.83 2.30 -13.64
N ARG A 136 -10.96 1.63 -12.87
CA ARG A 136 -9.86 0.84 -13.43
C ARG A 136 -10.34 -0.32 -14.30
N LYS A 137 -11.34 -1.06 -13.80
CA LYS A 137 -12.02 -2.15 -14.53
C LYS A 137 -12.58 -1.65 -15.86
N PHE A 138 -13.22 -0.49 -15.88
CA PHE A 138 -13.76 0.12 -17.11
C PHE A 138 -12.66 0.55 -18.09
N LEU A 139 -11.57 1.13 -17.56
CA LEU A 139 -10.45 1.61 -18.37
C LEU A 139 -9.51 0.50 -18.88
N LYS A 140 -9.80 -0.78 -18.58
CA LYS A 140 -8.92 -1.94 -18.87
C LYS A 140 -7.49 -1.72 -18.38
N LYS A 141 -7.34 -1.10 -17.20
CA LYS A 141 -6.07 -0.80 -16.54
C LYS A 141 -6.00 -1.39 -15.14
#